data_AF-A0A8S1WSQ0-F1
#
_entry.id   AF-A0A8S1WSQ0-F1
#
_cell.length_a   1.000
_cell.length_b   1.000
_cell.length_c   1.000
_cell.angle_alpha   90.00
_cell.angle_beta   90.00
_cell.angle_gamma   90.00
#
_symmetry.space_group_name_H-M   'P 1'
#
loop_
_entity.id
_entity.type
_entity.pdbx_description
1 polymer ?
#
loop_
_entity_poly.entity_id
_entity_poly.type
_entity_poly.pdbx_seq_one_letter_code
_entity_poly.pdbx_strand_id
1 'polypeptide(L)'
;MNFVYKRSKRSYIKSSSQTKRLLAELVLIQGLNIKNAAQRLQIKYATAKSIIIYYKQNVIKQQKICKSAKRCSYASIKSAISYSIVSKIAGKEVNSRSIHFLKVEVTKQ
;
A
#
# COMPACT_ATOMS: atom_id res chain seq x y z
N MET A 1 -49.65 14.95 -18.85
CA MET A 1 -49.14 15.00 -17.46
C MET A 1 -47.70 15.44 -17.48
N ASN A 2 -47.37 16.61 -16.89
CA ASN A 2 -46.01 17.16 -16.91
C ASN A 2 -45.24 16.67 -15.67
N PHE A 3 -44.29 15.75 -15.85
CA PHE A 3 -43.39 15.31 -14.80
C PHE A 3 -42.28 16.35 -14.57
N VAL A 4 -42.44 17.17 -13.53
CA VAL A 4 -41.41 18.11 -13.10
C VAL A 4 -40.33 17.35 -12.32
N TYR A 5 -39.23 17.02 -12.99
CA TYR A 5 -38.06 16.41 -12.35
C TYR A 5 -37.32 17.44 -11.49
N LYS A 6 -37.60 17.47 -10.18
CA LYS A 6 -36.78 18.18 -9.20
C LYS A 6 -35.41 17.50 -9.10
N ARG A 7 -34.37 18.10 -9.69
CA ARG A 7 -32.98 17.68 -9.47
C ARG A 7 -32.60 17.89 -8.01
N SER A 8 -32.46 16.79 -7.27
CA SER A 8 -31.82 16.80 -5.95
C SER A 8 -30.39 17.31 -6.09
N LYS A 9 -30.10 18.49 -5.54
CA LYS A 9 -28.73 19.01 -5.44
C LYS A 9 -27.97 18.11 -4.45
N ARG A 10 -27.15 17.20 -4.98
CA ARG A 10 -26.33 16.31 -4.17
C ARG A 10 -25.29 17.13 -3.40
N SER A 11 -25.48 17.28 -2.08
CA SER A 11 -24.50 17.94 -1.22
C SER A 11 -23.22 17.08 -1.15
N TYR A 12 -22.07 17.68 -1.48
CA TYR A 12 -20.78 17.02 -1.39
C TYR A 12 -20.28 17.04 0.05
N ILE A 13 -20.25 15.87 0.69
CA ILE A 13 -19.72 15.73 2.05
C ILE A 13 -18.25 15.34 1.95
N LYS A 14 -17.36 16.24 2.38
CA LYS A 14 -15.93 15.97 2.48
C LYS A 14 -15.68 14.95 3.60
N SER A 15 -14.90 13.91 3.31
CA SER A 15 -14.42 12.99 4.35
C SER A 15 -13.50 13.71 5.33
N SER A 16 -13.66 13.45 6.62
CA SER A 16 -12.81 14.00 7.68
C SER A 16 -11.35 13.54 7.52
N SER A 17 -10.42 14.30 8.10
CA SER A 17 -9.00 13.95 8.12
C SER A 17 -8.75 12.64 8.86
N GLN A 18 -9.47 12.40 9.97
CA GLN A 18 -9.37 11.18 10.76
C GLN A 18 -9.78 9.95 9.95
N THR A 19 -10.91 10.00 9.24
CA THR A 19 -11.35 8.87 8.41
C THR A 19 -10.36 8.55 7.29
N LYS A 20 -9.73 9.58 6.68
CA LYS A 20 -8.69 9.37 5.67
C LYS A 20 -7.46 8.67 6.24
N ARG A 21 -7.03 9.04 7.44
CA ARG A 21 -5.88 8.41 8.13
C ARG A 21 -6.17 6.96 8.49
N LEU A 22 -7.32 6.69 9.12
CA LEU A 22 -7.74 5.33 9.47
C LEU A 22 -7.88 4.44 8.24
N LEU A 23 -8.45 4.97 7.15
CA LEU A 23 -8.54 4.21 5.89
C LEU A 23 -7.16 3.86 5.34
N ALA A 24 -6.22 4.80 5.37
CA ALA A 24 -4.85 4.56 4.91
C ALA A 24 -4.14 3.51 5.78
N GLU A 25 -4.34 3.54 7.10
CA GLU A 25 -3.77 2.56 8.02
C GLU A 25 -4.33 1.15 7.77
N LEU A 26 -5.65 0.99 7.69
CA LEU A 26 -6.28 -0.30 7.39
C LEU A 26 -5.78 -0.90 6.08
N VAL A 27 -5.67 -0.09 5.02
CA VAL A 27 -5.32 -0.58 3.68
C VAL A 27 -3.81 -0.76 3.50
N LEU A 28 -3.01 0.22 3.90
CA LEU A 28 -1.58 0.26 3.58
C LEU A 28 -0.70 -0.41 4.64
N ILE A 29 -1.13 -0.40 5.91
CA ILE A 29 -0.36 -1.00 7.01
C ILE A 29 -0.89 -2.39 7.31
N GLN A 30 -2.20 -2.55 7.50
CA GLN A 30 -2.81 -3.84 7.84
C GLN A 30 -3.12 -4.72 6.63
N GLY A 31 -2.95 -4.21 5.40
CA GLY A 31 -3.15 -4.98 4.16
C GLY A 31 -4.61 -5.30 3.84
N LEU A 32 -5.58 -4.60 4.46
CA LEU A 32 -7.00 -4.87 4.25
C LEU A 32 -7.45 -4.43 2.86
N ASN A 33 -8.32 -5.22 2.22
CA ASN A 33 -8.95 -4.85 0.96
C ASN A 33 -9.73 -3.52 1.10
N ILE A 34 -9.58 -2.61 0.13
CA ILE A 34 -10.22 -1.28 0.16
C ILE A 34 -11.74 -1.37 0.35
N LYS A 35 -12.39 -2.36 -0.28
CA LYS A 35 -13.83 -2.60 -0.12
C LYS A 35 -14.21 -2.92 1.33
N ASN A 36 -13.43 -3.78 1.98
CA ASN A 36 -13.66 -4.19 3.37
C ASN A 36 -13.35 -3.05 4.34
N ALA A 37 -12.27 -2.29 4.09
CA ALA A 37 -11.93 -1.11 4.88
C ALA A 37 -13.00 0.00 4.77
N ALA A 38 -13.55 0.19 3.56
CA ALA A 38 -14.64 1.13 3.33
C ALA A 38 -15.92 0.75 4.09
N GLN A 39 -16.26 -0.55 4.11
CA GLN A 39 -17.38 -1.07 4.88
C GLN A 39 -17.18 -0.85 6.39
N ARG A 40 -16.00 -1.17 6.93
CA ARG A 40 -15.68 -0.95 8.36
C ARG A 40 -15.79 0.51 8.77
N LEU A 41 -15.36 1.43 7.91
CA LEU A 41 -15.41 2.87 8.15
C LEU A 41 -16.73 3.52 7.72
N GLN A 42 -17.70 2.73 7.25
CA GLN A 42 -19.01 3.19 6.78
C GLN A 42 -18.91 4.31 5.71
N ILE A 43 -17.91 4.22 4.83
CA ILE A 43 -17.73 5.16 3.72
C ILE A 43 -18.02 4.50 2.37
N LYS A 44 -18.43 5.29 1.39
CA LYS A 44 -18.63 4.81 0.02
C LYS A 44 -17.31 4.31 -0.56
N TYR A 45 -17.35 3.13 -1.19
CA TYR A 45 -16.18 2.52 -1.83
C TYR A 45 -15.49 3.47 -2.83
N ALA A 46 -16.27 4.20 -3.64
CA ALA A 46 -15.72 5.17 -4.59
C ALA A 46 -14.86 6.24 -3.89
N THR A 47 -15.34 6.76 -2.75
CA THR A 47 -14.60 7.73 -1.93
C THR A 47 -13.32 7.12 -1.37
N ALA A 48 -13.40 5.89 -0.83
CA ALA A 48 -12.25 5.18 -0.30
C ALA A 48 -11.17 4.93 -1.36
N LYS A 49 -11.58 4.50 -2.56
CA LYS A 49 -10.68 4.28 -3.71
C LYS A 49 -9.94 5.55 -4.08
N SER A 50 -10.65 6.68 -4.20
CA SER A 50 -10.02 7.97 -4.51
C SER A 50 -9.01 8.41 -3.45
N ILE A 51 -9.34 8.24 -2.15
CA ILE A 51 -8.42 8.58 -1.05
C ILE A 51 -7.14 7.74 -1.12
N ILE A 52 -7.25 6.43 -1.32
CA ILE A 52 -6.08 5.54 -1.37
C ILE A 52 -5.22 5.81 -2.61
N ILE A 53 -5.83 6.06 -3.77
CA ILE A 53 -5.08 6.44 -4.98
C ILE A 53 -4.30 7.72 -4.73
N TYR A 54 -4.94 8.75 -4.17
CA TYR A 54 -4.28 10.00 -3.81
C TYR A 54 -3.11 9.76 -2.84
N TYR A 55 -3.30 8.95 -1.80
CA TYR A 55 -2.24 8.62 -0.84
C TYR A 55 -1.05 7.94 -1.53
N LYS A 56 -1.29 6.92 -2.35
CA LYS A 56 -0.23 6.21 -3.08
C LYS A 56 0.56 7.15 -3.98
N GLN A 57 -0.11 8.01 -4.74
CA GLN A 57 0.55 8.96 -5.63
C GLN A 57 1.42 9.96 -4.87
N ASN A 58 0.95 10.48 -3.74
CA ASN A 58 1.73 11.43 -2.94
C ASN A 58 2.93 10.76 -2.26
N VAL A 59 2.78 9.53 -1.75
CA VAL A 59 3.89 8.78 -1.15
C VAL A 59 4.94 8.40 -2.19
N ILE A 60 4.53 7.95 -3.39
CA ILE A 60 5.45 7.60 -4.48
C ILE A 60 6.18 8.84 -4.99
N LYS A 61 5.47 9.96 -5.21
CA LYS A 61 6.09 11.22 -5.65
C LYS A 61 6.99 11.86 -4.59
N GLN A 62 6.76 11.56 -3.31
CA GLN A 62 7.63 11.96 -2.21
C GLN A 62 8.81 11.02 -1.98
N GLN A 63 8.97 9.93 -2.75
CA GLN A 63 10.22 9.20 -2.73
C GLN A 63 11.33 10.17 -3.10
N LYS A 64 12.09 10.57 -2.07
CA LYS A 64 13.20 11.48 -2.22
C LYS A 64 14.07 10.91 -3.32
N ILE A 65 14.25 11.67 -4.38
CA ILE A 65 15.30 11.40 -5.34
C ILE A 65 16.57 11.41 -4.51
N CYS A 66 17.08 10.23 -4.14
CA CYS A 66 18.41 10.12 -3.58
C CYS A 66 19.33 10.56 -4.70
N LYS A 67 19.68 11.85 -4.70
CA LYS A 67 20.73 12.39 -5.54
C LYS A 67 22.02 11.74 -5.06
N SER A 68 22.32 10.56 -5.58
CA SER A 68 23.61 9.93 -5.38
C SER A 68 24.66 10.91 -5.91
N ALA A 69 25.59 11.32 -5.05
CA ALA A 69 26.76 12.09 -5.48
C ALA A 69 27.68 11.26 -6.41
N LYS A 70 27.53 9.94 -6.39
CA LYS A 70 28.29 9.01 -7.23
C LYS A 70 27.59 8.82 -8.58
N ARG A 71 28.35 8.95 -9.67
CA ARG A 71 27.93 8.55 -11.02
C ARG A 71 27.62 7.06 -11.04
N CYS A 72 26.60 6.66 -11.79
CA CYS A 72 26.28 5.25 -12.02
C CYS A 72 27.49 4.53 -12.62
N SER A 73 27.82 3.34 -12.13
CA SER A 73 28.85 2.48 -12.73
C SER A 73 28.21 1.21 -13.28
N TYR A 74 28.75 0.73 -14.41
CA TYR A 74 28.44 -0.60 -14.92
C TYR A 74 29.29 -1.62 -14.18
N ALA A 75 28.66 -2.68 -13.67
CA ALA A 75 29.35 -3.84 -13.14
C ALA A 75 29.28 -4.97 -14.17
N SER A 76 30.42 -5.58 -14.50
CA SER A 76 30.44 -6.79 -15.31
C SER A 76 29.83 -7.93 -14.49
N ILE A 77 28.81 -8.58 -15.05
CA ILE A 77 28.13 -9.72 -14.45
C ILE A 77 29.07 -10.93 -14.63
N LYS A 78 29.85 -11.26 -13.60
CA LYS A 78 30.79 -12.40 -13.63
C LYS A 78 30.08 -13.76 -13.51
N SER A 79 28.83 -13.80 -13.05
CA SER A 79 28.01 -15.01 -12.91
C SER A 79 26.51 -14.65 -12.83
N ALA A 80 25.61 -15.63 -13.01
CA ALA A 80 24.17 -15.42 -12.89
C ALA A 80 23.80 -14.81 -11.52
N ILE A 81 23.34 -13.56 -11.52
CA ILE A 81 22.94 -12.87 -10.28
C ILE A 81 21.55 -13.37 -9.90
N SER A 82 21.45 -14.19 -8.84
CA SER A 82 20.17 -14.53 -8.25
C SER A 82 19.67 -13.36 -7.40
N TYR A 83 18.66 -12.64 -7.88
CA TYR A 83 17.99 -11.63 -7.05
C TYR A 83 16.94 -12.32 -6.17
N SER A 84 17.17 -12.35 -4.86
CA SER A 84 16.09 -12.63 -3.91
C SER A 84 15.39 -11.32 -3.57
N ILE A 85 14.10 -11.22 -3.87
CA ILE A 85 13.30 -10.07 -3.45
C ILE A 85 13.07 -10.21 -1.94
N VAL A 86 13.90 -9.54 -1.14
CA VAL A 86 13.73 -9.52 0.31
C VAL A 86 12.82 -8.35 0.68
N SER A 87 11.63 -8.66 1.18
CA SER A 87 10.72 -7.62 1.70
C SER A 87 11.39 -6.87 2.86
N LYS A 88 11.02 -5.60 3.11
CA LYS A 88 11.63 -4.78 4.18
C LYS A 88 11.52 -5.42 5.58
N ILE A 89 10.54 -6.30 5.79
CA ILE A 89 10.36 -7.10 7.00
C ILE A 89 11.37 -8.24 7.03
N ALA A 90 11.47 -9.03 5.97
CA ALA A 90 12.46 -10.11 5.84
C ALA A 90 13.90 -9.57 5.88
N GLY A 91 14.15 -8.36 5.37
CA GLY A 91 15.48 -7.75 5.36
C GLY A 91 15.96 -7.31 6.74
N LYS A 92 15.04 -7.04 7.68
CA LYS A 92 15.38 -6.83 9.08
C LYS A 92 15.77 -8.14 9.77
N GLU A 93 15.07 -9.24 9.48
CA GLU A 93 15.38 -10.55 10.05
C GLU A 93 16.67 -11.17 9.50
N VAL A 94 16.99 -10.97 8.22
CA VAL A 94 18.25 -11.47 7.63
C VAL A 94 19.47 -10.74 8.21
N ASN A 95 19.30 -9.48 8.65
CA ASN A 95 20.39 -8.67 9.21
C ASN A 95 20.59 -8.92 10.72
N SER A 96 19.57 -9.41 11.42
CA SER A 96 19.75 -10.06 12.72
C SER A 96 20.34 -11.44 12.49
N ARG A 97 21.61 -11.65 12.84
CA ARG A 97 22.39 -12.89 12.62
C ARG A 97 21.87 -14.15 13.36
N SER A 98 20.58 -14.31 13.55
CA SER A 98 19.93 -15.46 14.17
C SER A 98 19.01 -16.14 13.15
N ILE A 99 19.59 -16.94 12.26
CA ILE A 99 18.81 -17.84 11.40
C ILE A 99 18.37 -19.01 12.28
N HIS A 100 17.16 -18.93 12.83
CA HIS A 100 16.51 -20.11 13.39
C HIS A 100 15.87 -20.87 12.24
N PHE A 101 16.47 -22.01 11.88
CA PHE A 101 15.83 -22.95 10.96
C PHE A 101 14.58 -23.50 11.63
N LEU A 102 13.41 -23.01 11.20
CA LEU A 102 12.15 -23.67 11.53
C LEU A 102 12.17 -25.02 10.84
N LYS A 103 12.31 -26.09 11.63
CA LYS A 103 12.06 -27.46 11.16
C LYS A 103 10.58 -27.53 10.76
N VAL A 104 10.33 -27.43 9.46
CA VAL A 104 9.01 -27.71 8.90
C VAL A 104 8.92 -29.22 8.77
N GLU A 105 8.31 -29.88 9.75
CA GLU A 105 7.90 -31.26 9.61
C GLU A 105 6.71 -31.32 8.65
N VAL A 106 6.95 -31.84 7.45
CA VAL A 106 5.92 -32.10 6.46
C VAL A 106 5.10 -33.29 6.96
N THR A 107 3.96 -33.01 7.58
CA THR A 107 2.93 -34.02 7.80
C THR A 107 2.23 -34.29 6.46
N LYS A 108 2.51 -35.47 5.89
CA LYS A 108 1.72 -36.00 4.77
C LYS A 108 0.35 -36.44 5.31
N GLN A 109 -0.72 -35.89 4.73
CA GLN A 109 -2.06 -36.49 4.75
C GLN A 109 -2.30 -37.17 3.41
#